data_AF-A0A382F092-F1
#
_entry.id   AF-A0A382F092-F1
#
_cell.length_a   1.000
_cell.length_b   1.000
_cell.length_c   1.000
_cell.angle_alpha   90.00
_cell.angle_beta   90.00
_cell.angle_gamma   90.00
#
_symmetry.space_group_name_H-M   'P 1'
#
loop_
_entity.id
_entity.type
_entity.pdbx_description
1 polymer ?
#
loop_
_entity_poly.entity_id
_entity_poly.type
_entity_poly.pdbx_seq_one_letter_code
_entity_poly.pdbx_strand_id
1 'polypeptide(L)'
;ISGTFGSRSKIDIEAGKDRNISSLGLVDGESVTGIDVDGTIDGIQATGRGQLLVGTEETSTEGLRVYVNLDENELLPGKEEARVKLTKGIAVKLGGKLKRMNDPVSGDVKKVTTDITDQIGNYDEQLTRLGERMEDKHKNLQIKFAKLDSTMGRLRSQQNYVSQQLSALSNSPRGGGKDK
;
A
#
# COMPACT_ATOMS: atom_id res chain seq x y z
N ILE A 1 -57.86 8.95 10.82
CA ILE A 1 -56.49 9.54 10.91
C ILE A 1 -55.71 8.94 9.74
N SER A 2 -55.37 9.74 8.74
CA SER A 2 -54.60 9.27 7.58
C SER A 2 -53.15 9.04 8.00
N GLY A 3 -52.61 7.84 7.76
CA GLY A 3 -51.23 7.47 8.10
C GLY A 3 -50.20 7.84 7.02
N THR A 4 -50.54 8.78 6.12
CA THR A 4 -49.67 9.16 4.99
C THR A 4 -49.08 10.53 5.26
N PHE A 5 -47.75 10.62 5.22
CA PHE A 5 -46.97 11.84 5.43
C PHE A 5 -46.25 12.25 4.15
N GLY A 6 -45.88 13.52 4.04
CA GLY A 6 -45.12 14.05 2.90
C GLY A 6 -45.96 14.59 1.75
N SER A 7 -45.31 14.76 0.60
CA SER A 7 -45.88 15.30 -0.64
C SER A 7 -47.06 14.50 -1.18
N ARG A 8 -47.21 13.25 -0.72
CA ARG A 8 -48.31 12.34 -1.07
C ARG A 8 -49.54 12.51 -0.17
N SER A 9 -49.45 13.31 0.89
CA SER A 9 -50.57 13.66 1.75
C SER A 9 -51.14 15.00 1.31
N LYS A 10 -52.41 15.02 0.93
CA LYS A 10 -53.15 16.21 0.51
C LYS A 10 -54.43 16.29 1.34
N ILE A 11 -54.69 17.44 1.92
CA ILE A 11 -55.99 17.75 2.51
C ILE A 11 -56.72 18.67 1.53
N ASP A 12 -57.88 18.23 1.07
CA ASP A 12 -58.75 18.99 0.17
C ASP A 12 -60.06 19.26 0.90
N ILE A 13 -60.50 20.51 0.93
CA ILE A 13 -61.66 20.95 1.72
C ILE A 13 -62.63 21.63 0.76
N GLU A 14 -63.67 20.91 0.38
CA GLU A 14 -64.74 21.44 -0.45
C GLU A 14 -65.92 21.89 0.43
N ALA A 15 -66.32 23.16 0.31
CA ALA A 15 -67.49 23.68 0.96
C ALA A 15 -68.77 23.15 0.28
N GLY A 16 -69.68 22.55 1.04
CA GLY A 16 -71.01 22.20 0.52
C GLY A 16 -71.79 23.45 0.08
N LYS A 17 -72.67 23.30 -0.93
CA LYS A 17 -73.35 24.39 -1.66
C LYS A 17 -74.02 25.50 -0.82
N ASP A 18 -74.28 25.27 0.46
CA ASP A 18 -74.92 26.23 1.38
C ASP A 18 -74.19 26.40 2.73
N ARG A 19 -72.89 26.06 2.82
CA ARG A 19 -72.10 26.20 4.06
C ARG A 19 -70.97 27.21 3.91
N ASN A 20 -71.05 28.27 4.71
CA ASN A 20 -69.96 29.23 4.86
C ASN A 20 -68.90 28.65 5.82
N ILE A 21 -67.80 28.13 5.28
CA ILE A 21 -66.65 27.63 6.06
C ILE A 21 -65.63 28.73 6.38
N SER A 22 -65.90 29.97 5.97
CA SER A 22 -65.03 31.12 6.18
C SER A 22 -64.87 31.44 7.68
N SER A 23 -65.88 31.15 8.50
CA SER A 23 -65.80 31.30 9.96
C SER A 23 -64.82 30.32 10.63
N LEU A 24 -64.42 29.25 9.93
CA LEU A 24 -63.42 28.28 10.40
C LEU A 24 -62.01 28.62 9.87
N GLY A 25 -61.83 29.76 9.20
CA GLY A 25 -60.55 30.15 8.60
C GLY A 25 -60.18 29.33 7.35
N LEU A 26 -61.09 28.51 6.83
CA LEU A 26 -60.89 27.64 5.68
C LEU A 26 -61.38 28.31 4.39
N VAL A 27 -61.04 29.59 4.23
CA VAL A 27 -61.42 30.36 3.04
C VAL A 27 -60.58 29.86 1.86
N ASP A 28 -61.23 29.66 0.72
CA ASP A 28 -60.65 29.37 -0.60
C ASP A 28 -60.32 27.92 -0.98
N GLY A 29 -60.73 26.93 -0.17
CA GLY A 29 -60.54 25.51 -0.56
C GLY A 29 -59.08 25.19 -0.85
N GLU A 30 -58.16 25.87 -0.14
CA GLU A 30 -56.73 25.72 -0.38
C GLU A 30 -56.31 24.29 -0.02
N SER A 31 -55.82 23.60 -1.03
CA SER A 31 -55.16 22.33 -0.86
C SER A 31 -53.80 22.55 -0.22
N VAL A 32 -53.62 22.07 1.02
CA VAL A 32 -52.31 21.99 1.64
C VAL A 32 -51.69 20.62 1.35
N THR A 33 -50.58 20.63 0.61
CA THR A 33 -49.75 19.44 0.38
C THR A 33 -48.74 19.29 1.52
N GLY A 34 -48.57 18.07 2.03
CA GLY A 34 -47.54 17.78 3.03
C GLY A 34 -46.13 17.94 2.47
N ILE A 35 -45.15 18.16 3.35
CA ILE A 35 -43.74 18.34 2.97
C ILE A 35 -42.97 17.08 3.36
N ASP A 36 -42.12 16.59 2.46
CA ASP A 36 -41.23 15.46 2.74
C ASP A 36 -40.09 15.89 3.67
N VAL A 37 -39.61 14.97 4.51
CA VAL A 37 -38.48 15.25 5.42
C VAL A 37 -37.23 15.65 4.64
N ASP A 38 -36.64 16.79 4.96
CA ASP A 38 -35.36 17.22 4.40
C ASP A 38 -34.27 17.14 5.48
N GLY A 39 -33.06 16.78 5.08
CA GLY A 39 -31.95 16.69 6.02
C GLY A 39 -30.71 15.98 5.49
N THR A 40 -29.68 15.98 6.33
CA THR A 40 -28.39 15.35 6.05
C THR A 40 -28.14 14.17 6.97
N ILE A 41 -27.51 13.12 6.44
CA ILE A 41 -26.96 12.01 7.22
C ILE A 41 -25.44 12.13 7.13
N ASP A 42 -24.74 12.21 8.27
CA ASP A 42 -23.26 12.29 8.31
C ASP A 42 -22.69 13.45 7.45
N GLY A 43 -23.43 14.57 7.36
CA GLY A 43 -23.06 15.74 6.54
C GLY A 43 -23.36 15.61 5.04
N ILE A 44 -23.94 14.49 4.59
CA ILE A 44 -24.32 14.24 3.21
C ILE A 44 -25.82 14.47 3.05
N GLN A 45 -26.21 15.25 2.02
CA GLN A 45 -27.62 15.47 1.68
C GLN A 45 -28.31 14.12 1.44
N ALA A 46 -29.40 13.86 2.17
CA ALA A 46 -30.17 12.64 2.06
C ALA A 46 -31.49 12.90 1.32
N THR A 47 -32.12 11.82 0.83
CA THR A 47 -33.39 11.90 0.09
C THR A 47 -34.56 11.63 1.01
N GLY A 48 -35.44 12.63 1.14
CA GLY A 48 -36.69 12.56 1.87
C GLY A 48 -37.84 11.90 1.13
N ARG A 49 -38.65 11.10 1.83
CA ARG A 49 -39.93 10.59 1.33
C ARG A 49 -40.92 10.40 2.47
N GLY A 50 -41.84 11.34 2.65
CA GLY A 50 -42.66 11.44 3.85
C GLY A 50 -41.78 11.62 5.08
N GLN A 51 -41.84 10.67 6.02
CA GLN A 51 -40.99 10.64 7.21
C GLN A 51 -39.69 9.85 7.01
N LEU A 52 -39.48 9.23 5.84
CA LEU A 52 -38.32 8.40 5.59
C LEU A 52 -37.18 9.24 4.99
N LEU A 53 -36.06 9.31 5.68
CA LEU A 53 -34.81 9.89 5.18
C LEU A 53 -33.88 8.75 4.73
N VAL A 54 -33.52 8.75 3.45
CA VAL A 54 -32.71 7.71 2.80
C VAL A 54 -31.35 8.27 2.44
N GLY A 55 -30.29 7.59 2.86
CA GLY A 55 -28.92 7.97 2.51
C GLY A 55 -28.63 7.81 1.02
N THR A 56 -27.75 8.65 0.52
CA THR A 56 -27.46 8.78 -0.91
C THR A 56 -26.59 7.63 -1.41
N GLU A 57 -26.89 7.13 -2.62
CA GLU A 57 -26.12 6.07 -3.28
C GLU A 57 -24.66 6.50 -3.50
N GLU A 58 -23.74 5.54 -3.53
CA GLU A 58 -22.29 5.77 -3.69
C GLU A 58 -21.64 6.58 -2.55
N THR A 59 -22.29 6.71 -1.39
CA THR A 59 -21.76 7.41 -0.22
C THR A 59 -21.63 6.51 1.00
N SER A 60 -21.02 7.02 2.09
CA SER A 60 -20.96 6.34 3.39
C SER A 60 -22.34 6.06 3.99
N THR A 61 -23.38 6.74 3.49
CA THR A 61 -24.77 6.64 3.95
C THR A 61 -25.62 5.72 3.08
N GLU A 62 -25.04 5.14 2.02
CA GLU A 62 -25.75 4.26 1.10
C GLU A 62 -26.40 3.08 1.84
N GLY A 63 -27.67 2.85 1.54
CA GLY A 63 -28.48 1.80 2.16
C GLY A 63 -28.96 2.11 3.58
N LEU A 64 -28.59 3.26 4.17
CA LEU A 64 -29.14 3.70 5.44
C LEU A 64 -30.54 4.30 5.23
N ARG A 65 -31.49 3.88 6.07
CA ARG A 65 -32.88 4.33 6.06
C ARG A 65 -33.29 4.71 7.48
N VAL A 66 -33.64 5.97 7.67
CA VAL A 66 -33.98 6.53 8.99
C VAL A 66 -35.41 7.05 8.95
N TYR A 67 -36.23 6.65 9.92
CA TYR A 67 -37.55 7.26 10.12
C TYR A 67 -37.41 8.46 11.03
N VAL A 68 -37.84 9.62 10.55
CA VAL A 68 -37.82 10.89 11.27
C VAL A 68 -39.24 11.21 11.71
N ASN A 69 -39.44 11.26 13.03
CA ASN A 69 -40.71 11.59 13.66
C ASN A 69 -40.68 12.94 14.41
N LEU A 70 -39.70 13.79 14.07
CA LEU A 70 -39.50 15.09 14.71
C LEU A 70 -40.39 16.13 14.04
N ASP A 71 -41.05 16.96 14.85
CA ASP A 71 -41.77 18.14 14.37
C ASP A 71 -40.83 19.34 14.23
N GLU A 72 -41.21 20.34 13.43
CA GLU A 72 -40.40 21.54 13.17
C GLU A 72 -40.00 22.30 14.45
N ASN A 73 -40.87 22.25 15.48
CA ASN A 73 -40.62 22.85 16.80
C ASN A 73 -39.61 22.06 17.66
N GLU A 74 -39.35 20.81 17.31
CA GLU A 74 -38.41 19.91 18.01
C GLU A 74 -37.02 19.92 17.37
N LEU A 75 -36.88 20.52 16.19
CA LEU A 75 -35.61 20.68 15.50
C LEU A 75 -34.70 21.63 16.27
N LEU A 76 -33.45 21.21 16.49
CA LEU A 76 -32.41 22.01 17.11
C LEU A 76 -31.53 22.61 16.00
N PRO A 77 -31.73 23.89 15.63
CA PRO A 77 -31.01 24.49 14.52
C PRO A 77 -29.49 24.41 14.72
N GLY A 78 -28.81 23.79 13.76
CA GLY A 78 -27.35 23.65 13.74
C GLY A 78 -26.78 22.57 14.66
N LYS A 79 -27.59 21.64 15.17
CA LYS A 79 -27.12 20.50 15.98
C LYS A 79 -27.48 19.15 15.36
N GLU A 80 -26.71 18.12 15.72
CA GLU A 80 -27.01 16.73 15.36
C GLU A 80 -28.26 16.26 16.13
N GLU A 81 -29.33 15.90 15.42
CA GLU A 81 -30.57 15.40 16.05
C GLU A 81 -30.42 13.99 16.62
N ALA A 82 -29.56 13.16 16.02
CA ALA A 82 -29.33 11.80 16.47
C ALA A 82 -27.94 11.30 16.10
N ARG A 83 -27.34 10.52 17.00
CA ARG A 83 -26.08 9.79 16.75
C ARG A 83 -26.34 8.30 16.66
N VAL A 84 -26.27 7.76 15.45
CA VAL A 84 -26.44 6.32 15.21
C VAL A 84 -25.06 5.66 15.06
N LYS A 85 -24.74 4.71 15.95
CA LYS A 85 -23.49 3.93 15.87
C LYS A 85 -23.74 2.56 15.26
N LEU A 86 -23.47 2.40 13.97
CA LEU A 86 -23.59 1.12 13.29
C LEU A 86 -22.35 0.25 13.54
N THR A 87 -22.52 -0.90 14.20
CA THR A 87 -21.43 -1.86 14.41
C THR A 87 -21.49 -2.97 13.36
N LYS A 88 -20.51 -3.02 12.46
CA LYS A 88 -20.38 -4.13 11.49
C LYS A 88 -20.00 -5.42 12.22
N GLY A 89 -20.71 -6.51 11.93
CA GLY A 89 -20.47 -7.84 12.52
C GLY A 89 -19.08 -8.42 12.17
N ILE A 90 -18.65 -9.43 12.93
CA ILE A 90 -17.32 -10.03 12.81
C ILE A 90 -17.05 -10.63 11.41
N ALA A 91 -18.07 -11.21 10.77
CA ALA A 91 -17.97 -11.78 9.43
C ALA A 91 -17.62 -10.74 8.35
N VAL A 92 -18.20 -9.54 8.44
CA VAL A 92 -17.90 -8.43 7.52
C VAL A 92 -16.48 -7.91 7.71
N LYS A 93 -16.02 -7.83 8.98
CA LYS A 93 -14.63 -7.46 9.31
C LYS A 93 -13.62 -8.49 8.80
N LEU A 94 -13.93 -9.78 8.94
CA LEU A 94 -13.11 -10.87 8.45
C LEU A 94 -13.04 -10.87 6.92
N GLY A 95 -14.18 -10.74 6.23
CA GLY A 95 -14.24 -10.63 4.77
C GLY A 95 -13.41 -9.46 4.24
N GLY A 96 -13.48 -8.29 4.89
CA GLY A 96 -12.64 -7.14 4.53
C GLY A 96 -11.13 -7.39 4.73
N LYS A 97 -10.74 -8.15 5.76
CA LYS A 97 -9.33 -8.49 6.00
C LYS A 97 -8.81 -9.54 5.02
N LEU A 98 -9.61 -10.57 4.72
CA LEU A 98 -9.29 -11.58 3.71
C LEU A 98 -9.16 -10.95 2.32
N LYS A 99 -10.05 -10.00 1.97
CA LYS A 99 -9.98 -9.26 0.70
C LYS A 99 -8.68 -8.46 0.57
N ARG A 100 -8.22 -7.81 1.63
CA ARG A 100 -6.92 -7.09 1.63
C ARG A 100 -5.72 -8.02 1.55
N MET A 101 -5.76 -9.15 2.26
CA MET A 101 -4.65 -10.11 2.25
C MET A 101 -4.50 -10.82 0.90
N ASN A 102 -5.63 -11.10 0.24
CA ASN A 102 -5.68 -11.78 -1.07
C ASN A 102 -5.82 -10.81 -2.26
N ASP A 103 -5.58 -9.52 -2.04
CA ASP A 103 -5.60 -8.55 -3.14
C ASP A 103 -4.46 -8.87 -4.13
N PRO A 104 -4.76 -9.12 -5.42
CA PRO A 104 -3.76 -9.54 -6.40
C PRO A 104 -2.77 -8.42 -6.77
N VAL A 105 -3.08 -7.15 -6.48
CA VAL A 105 -2.27 -5.99 -6.83
C VAL A 105 -1.44 -5.50 -5.64
N SER A 106 -2.06 -5.37 -4.47
CA SER A 106 -1.39 -4.81 -3.28
C SER A 106 -1.46 -5.68 -2.02
N GLY A 107 -1.87 -6.94 -2.16
CA GLY A 107 -2.05 -7.84 -1.03
C GLY A 107 -0.74 -8.15 -0.31
N ASP A 108 -0.82 -8.33 1.01
CA ASP A 108 0.34 -8.59 1.87
C ASP A 108 1.14 -9.81 1.39
N VAL A 109 0.48 -10.84 0.87
CA VAL A 109 1.12 -12.04 0.33
C VAL A 109 1.98 -11.74 -0.91
N LYS A 110 1.48 -10.89 -1.81
CA LYS A 110 2.20 -10.51 -3.03
C LYS A 110 3.44 -9.67 -2.70
N LYS A 111 3.36 -8.78 -1.70
CA LYS A 111 4.51 -8.01 -1.21
C LYS A 111 5.62 -8.93 -0.72
N VAL A 112 5.29 -9.85 0.18
CA VAL A 112 6.25 -10.83 0.71
C VAL A 112 6.90 -11.65 -0.41
N THR A 113 6.10 -12.08 -1.41
CA THR A 113 6.64 -12.84 -2.55
C THR A 113 7.59 -12.00 -3.41
N THR A 114 7.28 -10.72 -3.60
CA THR A 114 8.12 -9.79 -4.37
C THR A 114 9.42 -9.53 -3.62
N ASP A 115 9.36 -9.24 -2.32
CA ASP A 115 10.54 -9.02 -1.47
C ASP A 115 11.48 -10.23 -1.47
N ILE A 116 10.94 -11.45 -1.38
CA ILE A 116 11.74 -12.69 -1.46
C ILE A 116 12.38 -12.84 -2.85
N THR A 117 11.64 -12.53 -3.92
CA THR A 117 12.17 -12.63 -5.29
C THR A 117 13.32 -11.64 -5.50
N ASP A 118 13.17 -10.42 -5.01
CA ASP A 118 14.20 -9.38 -5.09
C ASP A 118 15.43 -9.75 -4.25
N GLN A 119 15.24 -10.36 -3.07
CA GLN A 119 16.35 -10.89 -2.27
C GLN A 119 17.11 -12.00 -3.00
N ILE A 120 16.40 -12.92 -3.66
CA ILE A 120 17.02 -13.98 -4.47
C ILE A 120 17.86 -13.36 -5.60
N GLY A 121 17.33 -12.38 -6.33
CA GLY A 121 18.08 -11.68 -7.38
C GLY A 121 19.35 -11.00 -6.85
N ASN A 122 19.24 -10.30 -5.71
CA ASN A 122 20.39 -9.66 -5.06
C ASN A 122 21.47 -10.66 -4.62
N TYR A 123 21.08 -11.87 -4.20
CA TYR A 123 22.04 -12.92 -3.85
C TYR A 123 22.72 -13.51 -5.09
N ASP A 124 22.00 -13.70 -6.19
CA ASP A 124 22.55 -14.20 -7.44
C ASP A 124 23.62 -13.26 -8.03
N GLU A 125 23.36 -11.95 -7.97
CA GLU A 125 24.35 -10.94 -8.36
C GLU A 125 25.60 -10.97 -7.46
N GLN A 126 25.42 -11.15 -6.15
CA GLN A 126 26.53 -11.25 -5.21
C GLN A 126 27.38 -12.49 -5.47
N LEU A 127 26.74 -13.62 -5.76
CA LEU A 127 27.43 -14.86 -6.12
C LEU A 127 28.21 -14.69 -7.42
N THR A 128 27.63 -14.03 -8.43
CA THR A 128 28.30 -13.74 -9.69
C THR A 128 29.56 -12.89 -9.47
N ARG A 129 29.43 -11.76 -8.75
CA ARG A 129 30.57 -10.90 -8.41
C ARG A 129 31.63 -11.63 -7.59
N LEU A 130 31.23 -12.53 -6.69
CA LEU A 130 32.17 -13.33 -5.90
C LEU A 130 32.92 -14.32 -6.79
N GLY A 131 32.22 -14.97 -7.72
CA GLY A 131 32.82 -15.87 -8.71
C GLY A 131 33.89 -15.19 -9.55
N GLU A 132 33.58 -14.01 -10.10
CA GLU A 132 34.54 -13.19 -10.85
C GLU A 132 35.79 -12.84 -10.02
N ARG A 133 35.59 -12.40 -8.78
CA ARG A 133 36.70 -12.07 -7.86
C ARG A 133 37.56 -13.28 -7.51
N MET A 134 36.96 -14.45 -7.35
CA MET A 134 37.70 -15.69 -7.09
C MET A 134 38.55 -16.06 -8.30
N GLU A 135 38.00 -15.96 -9.50
CA GLU A 135 38.73 -16.24 -10.74
C GLU A 135 39.92 -15.28 -10.93
N ASP A 136 39.71 -13.98 -10.72
CA ASP A 136 40.79 -13.00 -10.78
C ASP A 136 41.87 -13.27 -9.73
N LYS A 137 41.48 -13.70 -8.52
CA LYS A 137 42.42 -14.06 -7.47
C LYS A 137 43.21 -15.31 -7.87
N HIS A 138 42.56 -16.33 -8.45
CA HIS A 138 43.22 -17.52 -8.98
C HIS A 138 44.26 -17.17 -10.05
N LYS A 139 43.89 -16.38 -11.06
CA LYS A 139 44.81 -15.91 -12.11
C LYS A 139 46.01 -15.15 -11.52
N ASN A 140 45.76 -14.24 -10.59
CA ASN A 140 46.82 -13.49 -9.92
C ASN A 140 47.77 -14.37 -9.12
N LEU A 141 47.26 -15.40 -8.42
CA LEU A 141 48.11 -16.36 -7.71
C LEU A 141 48.95 -17.18 -8.69
N GLN A 142 48.39 -17.63 -9.81
CA GLN A 142 49.13 -18.37 -10.84
C GLN A 142 50.27 -17.52 -11.42
N ILE A 143 50.01 -16.25 -11.74
CA ILE A 143 51.03 -15.31 -12.23
C ILE A 143 52.13 -15.10 -11.18
N LYS A 144 51.76 -14.90 -9.90
CA LYS A 144 52.73 -14.75 -8.81
C LYS A 144 53.59 -15.99 -8.66
N PHE A 145 53.00 -17.18 -8.75
CA PHE A 145 53.73 -18.44 -8.66
C PHE A 145 54.70 -18.63 -9.83
N ALA A 146 54.26 -18.39 -11.06
CA ALA A 146 55.13 -18.45 -12.24
C ALA A 146 56.30 -17.45 -12.16
N LYS A 147 56.04 -16.23 -11.64
CA LYS A 147 57.10 -15.25 -11.41
C LYS A 147 58.09 -15.73 -10.37
N LEU A 148 57.61 -16.28 -9.25
CA LEU A 148 58.46 -16.83 -8.19
C LEU A 148 59.33 -17.98 -8.72
N ASP A 149 58.78 -18.87 -9.52
CA ASP A 149 59.53 -19.97 -10.14
C ASP A 149 60.63 -19.45 -11.09
N SER A 150 60.30 -18.45 -11.93
CA SER A 150 61.29 -17.79 -12.79
C SER A 150 62.41 -17.10 -12.00
N THR A 151 62.10 -16.51 -10.84
CA THR A 151 63.09 -15.85 -9.99
C THR A 151 63.95 -16.88 -9.28
N MET A 152 63.37 -18.00 -8.83
CA MET A 152 64.11 -19.08 -8.22
C MET A 152 65.07 -19.75 -9.21
N GLY A 153 64.63 -19.96 -10.45
CA GLY A 153 65.49 -20.44 -11.54
C GLY A 153 66.67 -19.49 -11.80
N ARG A 154 66.43 -18.19 -11.86
CA ARG A 154 67.49 -17.17 -11.98
C ARG A 154 68.45 -17.18 -10.79
N LEU A 155 67.94 -17.21 -9.56
CA LEU A 155 68.76 -17.28 -8.35
C LEU A 155 69.63 -18.54 -8.32
N ARG A 156 69.09 -19.71 -8.69
CA ARG A 156 69.86 -20.96 -8.84
C ARG A 156 70.97 -20.82 -9.90
N SER A 157 70.68 -20.20 -11.05
CA SER A 157 71.69 -19.97 -12.09
C SER A 157 72.81 -19.04 -11.61
N GLN A 158 72.47 -17.97 -10.88
CA GLN A 158 73.42 -17.03 -10.29
C GLN A 158 74.27 -17.71 -9.21
N GLN A 159 73.66 -18.50 -8.33
CA GLN A 159 74.38 -19.28 -7.33
C GLN A 159 75.39 -20.22 -7.98
N ASN A 160 74.99 -20.97 -9.02
CA ASN A 160 75.88 -21.85 -9.75
C ASN A 160 77.05 -21.09 -10.41
N TYR A 161 76.80 -19.92 -10.98
CA TYR A 161 77.83 -19.08 -11.58
C TYR A 161 78.85 -18.59 -10.53
N VAL A 162 78.37 -18.09 -9.39
CA VAL A 162 79.24 -17.66 -8.28
C VAL A 162 80.07 -18.83 -7.74
N SER A 163 79.46 -20.02 -7.57
CA SER A 163 80.18 -21.23 -7.17
C SER A 163 81.27 -21.61 -8.18
N GLN A 164 80.99 -21.57 -9.49
CA GLN A 164 81.99 -21.85 -10.52
C GLN A 164 83.14 -20.84 -10.51
N GLN A 165 82.85 -19.55 -10.36
CA GLN A 165 83.89 -18.53 -10.24
C GLN A 165 84.74 -18.73 -8.99
N LEU A 166 84.13 -19.04 -7.84
CA LEU A 166 84.85 -19.29 -6.60
C LEU A 166 85.75 -20.53 -6.70
N SER A 167 85.26 -21.61 -7.31
CA SER A 167 86.08 -22.81 -7.60
C SER A 167 87.20 -22.52 -8.59
N ALA A 168 86.97 -21.70 -9.62
CA ALA A 168 88.02 -21.30 -10.56
C ALA A 168 89.11 -20.45 -9.88
N LEU A 169 88.74 -19.59 -8.93
CA LEU A 169 89.68 -18.84 -8.11
C LEU A 169 90.45 -19.75 -7.13
N SER A 170 89.80 -20.78 -6.55
CA SER A 170 90.48 -21.73 -5.67
C SER A 170 91.37 -22.72 -6.40
N ASN A 171 91.07 -22.99 -7.69
CA ASN A 171 91.77 -23.97 -8.52
C ASN A 171 92.73 -23.34 -9.52
N SER A 172 92.92 -22.02 -9.49
CA SER A 172 93.99 -21.33 -10.24
C SER A 172 95.34 -21.85 -9.75
N PRO A 173 96.11 -22.59 -10.57
CA PRO A 173 97.40 -23.13 -10.14
C PRO A 173 98.35 -21.97 -9.84
N ARG A 174 98.73 -21.80 -8.57
CA ARG A 174 99.99 -21.13 -8.22
C ARG A 174 101.11 -22.06 -8.69
N GLY A 175 101.52 -21.95 -9.96
CA GLY A 175 102.57 -22.80 -10.50
C GLY A 175 103.11 -22.38 -11.85
N GLY A 176 104.13 -21.50 -11.82
CA GLY A 176 105.35 -21.69 -12.62
C GLY A 176 105.48 -20.98 -13.98
N GLY A 177 106.38 -20.00 -14.02
CA GLY A 177 107.15 -19.55 -15.20
C GLY A 177 108.29 -18.65 -14.69
N LYS A 178 109.51 -19.17 -14.45
CA LYS A 178 110.62 -19.26 -15.42
C LYS A 178 110.65 -18.05 -16.35
N ASP A 179 111.63 -17.17 -16.18
CA ASP A 179 112.76 -17.10 -17.10
C ASP A 179 113.85 -16.12 -16.62
N LYS A 180 115.08 -16.64 -16.70
CA LYS A 180 116.41 -16.05 -16.96
C LYS A 180 116.81 -14.70 -16.36
#